data_AF-A0ABD3NTL0-F1
#
_entry.id   AF-A0ABD3NTL0-F1
#
_cell.length_a   1.000
_cell.length_b   1.000
_cell.length_c   1.000
_cell.angle_alpha   90.00
_cell.angle_beta   90.00
_cell.angle_gamma   90.00
#
_symmetry.space_group_name_H-M   'P 1'
#
loop_
_entity.id
_entity.type
_entity.pdbx_description
1 polymer ?
#
loop_
_entity_poly.entity_id
_entity_poly.type
_entity_poly.pdbx_seq_one_letter_code
_entity_poly.pdbx_strand_id
1 'polypeptide(L)'
;MAGFNQFNTNTSTTRVDLFLHHVINSDMTARDKDMELGADVVLHRLLFDLVSDENGQLADGMPSSFTLRQRQKIGIICKSIEMMYQCSKKQVDKSFQRIGMDLLDVFSVVLSTQLRIHNGYRARAMNTDAQQLPDLPHSYLKDGGRRDSTIKSLTRAICSFARVKSATTAMAVHGQLITLLEAIVECSKGTISFESQHNALWILANVACGKTNALYILSTNKRLIHTLTRAASDPANIVEQNNLNTCRSHCFQAVQVQRTALRCILNFSFVEKAADQMVSRGDFLSAICQILTLPTEPFRNSGRIHEVIVQIKHYSTGIMYNLSNTSSDLNKELLYGFEQGRVMLSLRDAANNGDAVVQRKATSTMANLIRFNRIQVVWPRYG
;
A
#
# COMPACT_ATOMS: atom_id res chain seq x y z
N MET A 1 36.18 7.97 8.53
CA MET A 1 35.63 7.52 9.84
C MET A 1 35.63 8.60 10.94
N ALA A 2 36.41 9.68 10.88
CA ALA A 2 36.51 10.66 11.99
C ALA A 2 35.42 11.76 12.07
N GLY A 3 34.55 11.92 11.05
CA GLY A 3 33.63 13.07 10.97
C GLY A 3 32.24 12.89 11.62
N PHE A 4 31.72 11.65 11.72
CA PHE A 4 30.35 11.40 12.18
C PHE A 4 30.24 10.85 13.61
N ASN A 5 31.32 10.28 14.16
CA ASN A 5 31.36 9.77 15.55
C ASN A 5 31.36 10.88 16.61
N GLN A 6 31.33 12.15 16.23
CA GLN A 6 31.27 13.31 17.15
C GLN A 6 29.91 14.03 17.16
N PHE A 7 28.82 13.39 16.70
CA PHE A 7 27.47 13.84 17.06
C PHE A 7 27.14 13.42 18.51
N ASN A 8 27.87 14.02 19.45
CA ASN A 8 27.51 14.02 20.86
C ASN A 8 26.25 14.90 21.01
N THR A 9 25.33 14.53 21.88
CA THR A 9 24.01 15.18 22.08
C THR A 9 24.04 16.68 22.43
N ASN A 10 25.24 17.26 22.61
CA ASN A 10 25.51 18.69 22.78
C ASN A 10 25.91 19.44 21.49
N THR A 11 25.85 18.81 20.31
CA THR A 11 26.08 19.52 19.04
C THR A 11 25.08 20.65 18.86
N SER A 12 25.57 21.85 18.49
CA SER A 12 24.72 23.02 18.29
C SER A 12 23.60 22.70 17.29
N THR A 13 22.37 23.15 17.58
CA THR A 13 21.18 23.01 16.70
C THR A 13 21.52 23.31 15.24
N THR A 14 22.37 24.31 15.00
CA THR A 14 22.87 24.71 13.68
C THR A 14 23.57 23.59 12.91
N ARG A 15 24.38 22.74 13.56
CA ARG A 15 25.07 21.62 12.89
C ARG A 15 24.10 20.53 12.45
N VAL A 16 23.08 20.25 13.26
CA VAL A 16 22.02 19.29 12.90
C VAL A 16 21.21 19.82 11.71
N ASP A 17 20.83 21.10 11.74
CA ASP A 17 20.06 21.70 10.64
C ASP A 17 20.85 21.73 9.31
N LEU A 18 22.15 22.02 9.35
CA LEU A 18 23.03 21.96 8.17
C LEU A 18 23.16 20.54 7.63
N PHE A 19 23.27 19.53 8.51
CA PHE A 19 23.32 18.13 8.10
C PHE A 19 22.02 17.69 7.43
N LEU A 20 20.86 18.01 8.01
CA LEU A 20 19.55 17.69 7.42
C LEU A 20 19.40 18.38 6.05
N HIS A 21 19.81 19.64 5.94
CA HIS A 21 19.79 20.36 4.67
C HIS A 21 20.72 19.74 3.62
N HIS A 22 21.91 19.29 4.01
CA HIS A 22 22.83 18.58 3.11
C HIS A 22 22.17 17.31 2.55
N VAL A 23 21.67 16.44 3.43
CA VAL A 23 21.03 15.16 3.05
C VAL A 23 19.88 15.36 2.06
N ILE A 24 19.06 16.39 2.27
CA ILE A 24 17.91 16.66 1.41
C ILE A 24 18.34 17.03 -0.02
N ASN A 25 19.49 17.69 -0.18
CA ASN A 25 19.94 18.24 -1.46
C ASN A 25 21.04 17.40 -2.14
N SER A 26 21.60 16.40 -1.46
CA SER A 26 22.61 15.49 -2.03
C SER A 26 22.06 14.70 -3.22
N ASP A 27 22.92 14.37 -4.20
CA ASP A 27 22.59 13.45 -5.28
C ASP A 27 22.69 11.97 -4.84
N MET A 28 22.39 11.03 -5.74
CA MET A 28 22.40 9.60 -5.42
C MET A 28 23.79 9.08 -5.00
N THR A 29 24.86 9.55 -5.65
CA THR A 29 26.24 9.10 -5.38
C THR A 29 26.70 9.61 -4.02
N ALA A 30 26.39 10.87 -3.69
CA ALA A 30 26.63 11.45 -2.39
C ALA A 30 25.86 10.70 -1.28
N ARG A 31 24.57 10.39 -1.50
CA ARG A 31 23.76 9.62 -0.54
C ARG A 31 24.30 8.21 -0.31
N ASP A 32 24.75 7.52 -1.36
CA ASP A 32 25.39 6.21 -1.21
C ASP A 32 26.63 6.30 -0.30
N LYS A 33 27.46 7.34 -0.49
CA LYS A 33 28.64 7.59 0.36
C LYS A 33 28.24 7.97 1.79
N ASP A 34 27.22 8.80 1.98
CA ASP A 34 26.74 9.20 3.30
C ASP A 34 26.18 8.00 4.09
N MET A 35 25.47 7.08 3.43
CA MET A 35 25.04 5.82 4.02
C MET A 35 26.21 4.91 4.42
N GLU A 36 27.29 4.89 3.63
CA GLU A 36 28.50 4.16 3.99
C GLU A 36 29.19 4.76 5.21
N LEU A 37 29.07 6.08 5.38
CA LEU A 37 29.60 6.82 6.52
C LEU A 37 28.69 6.79 7.76
N GLY A 38 27.53 6.13 7.70
CA GLY A 38 26.62 5.93 8.83
C GLY A 38 25.61 7.05 9.05
N ALA A 39 25.31 7.86 8.03
CA ALA A 39 24.29 8.92 8.12
C ALA A 39 22.90 8.39 8.49
N ASP A 40 22.57 7.16 8.07
CA ASP A 40 21.35 6.44 8.42
C ASP A 40 21.25 6.18 9.93
N VAL A 41 22.35 5.79 10.58
CA VAL A 41 22.43 5.57 12.03
C VAL A 41 22.23 6.89 12.79
N VAL A 42 22.83 7.98 12.31
CA VAL A 42 22.65 9.32 12.90
C VAL A 42 21.19 9.77 12.81
N LEU A 43 20.58 9.64 11.63
CA LEU A 43 19.17 10.02 11.42
C LEU A 43 18.22 9.15 12.25
N HIS A 44 18.48 7.85 12.35
CA HIS A 44 17.72 6.95 13.22
C HIS A 44 17.81 7.41 14.68
N ARG A 45 19.01 7.67 15.20
CA ARG A 45 19.19 8.12 16.59
C ARG A 45 18.50 9.45 16.86
N LEU A 46 18.61 10.43 15.96
CA LEU A 46 17.90 11.70 16.09
C LEU A 46 16.38 11.51 16.15
N LEU A 47 15.83 10.58 15.36
CA LEU A 47 14.41 10.28 15.39
C LEU A 47 14.02 9.53 16.66
N PHE A 48 14.79 8.52 17.05
CA PHE A 48 14.61 7.72 18.26
C PHE A 48 14.59 8.60 19.51
N ASP A 49 15.58 9.46 19.69
CA ASP A 49 15.68 10.38 20.83
C ASP A 49 14.47 11.34 20.91
N LEU A 50 13.84 11.66 19.77
CA LEU A 50 12.65 12.50 19.73
C LEU A 50 11.36 11.76 20.06
N VAL A 51 11.28 10.45 19.83
CA VAL A 51 10.05 9.67 20.01
C VAL A 51 10.07 8.77 21.25
N SER A 52 11.21 8.67 21.90
CA SER A 52 11.37 7.90 23.14
C SER A 52 10.86 8.68 24.35
N ASP A 53 10.42 7.93 25.35
CA ASP A 53 10.01 8.47 26.65
C ASP A 53 11.23 8.81 27.54
N GLU A 54 10.96 9.27 28.76
CA GLU A 54 12.00 9.65 29.74
C GLU A 54 12.89 8.46 30.16
N ASN A 55 12.43 7.22 29.95
CA ASN A 55 13.19 6.00 30.21
C ASN A 55 13.97 5.51 28.97
N GLY A 56 13.92 6.24 27.86
CA GLY A 56 14.55 5.85 26.60
C GLY A 56 13.86 4.66 25.93
N GLN A 57 12.59 4.39 26.26
CA GLN A 57 11.77 3.40 25.59
C GLN A 57 10.90 4.07 24.52
N LEU A 58 10.61 3.33 23.45
CA LEU A 58 9.63 3.80 22.47
C LEU A 58 8.28 3.94 23.15
N ALA A 59 7.76 5.17 23.24
CA ALA A 59 6.50 5.44 23.89
C ALA A 59 5.39 4.62 23.22
N ASP A 60 4.66 3.80 23.98
CA ASP A 60 3.53 3.00 23.49
C ASP A 60 2.35 3.93 23.18
N GLY A 61 2.47 4.55 22.01
CA GLY A 61 1.77 5.76 21.66
C GLY A 61 2.46 7.02 22.18
N MET A 62 2.74 7.93 21.24
CA MET A 62 3.27 9.25 21.57
C MET A 62 2.37 9.96 22.60
N PRO A 63 2.93 10.50 23.69
CA PRO A 63 2.15 11.27 24.65
C PRO A 63 1.40 12.39 23.92
N SER A 64 0.20 12.70 24.40
CA SER A 64 -0.69 13.78 23.92
C SER A 64 0.00 15.16 23.84
N SER A 65 1.24 15.26 24.34
CA SER A 65 2.03 16.45 24.60
C SER A 65 3.07 16.81 23.54
N PHE A 66 3.20 16.08 22.41
CA PHE A 66 4.16 16.53 21.40
C PHE A 66 3.86 17.94 20.92
N THR A 67 4.78 18.83 21.28
CA THR A 67 4.74 20.24 20.91
C THR A 67 4.76 20.36 19.39
N LEU A 68 4.18 21.43 18.86
CA LEU A 68 4.22 21.72 17.43
C LEU A 68 5.67 21.68 16.89
N ARG A 69 6.62 22.18 17.69
CA ARG A 69 8.06 22.19 17.37
C ARG A 69 8.64 20.79 17.23
N GLN A 70 8.33 19.87 18.14
CA GLN A 70 8.78 18.49 18.03
C GLN A 70 8.19 17.79 16.79
N ARG A 71 6.90 18.02 16.50
CA ARG A 71 6.27 17.45 15.28
C ARG A 71 6.94 17.94 14.00
N GLN A 72 7.29 19.23 13.94
CA GLN A 72 8.03 19.79 12.81
C GLN A 72 9.41 19.16 12.67
N LYS A 73 10.15 18.99 13.77
CA LYS A 73 11.45 18.30 13.77
C LYS A 73 11.33 16.85 13.29
N ILE A 74 10.36 16.09 13.79
CA ILE A 74 10.06 14.73 13.34
C ILE A 74 9.81 14.73 11.83
N GLY A 75 8.97 15.64 11.33
CA GLY A 75 8.70 15.76 9.89
C GLY A 75 9.96 16.00 9.05
N ILE A 76 10.84 16.90 9.49
CA ILE A 76 12.11 17.20 8.78
C ILE A 76 13.05 15.98 8.81
N ILE A 77 13.16 15.29 9.94
CA ILE A 77 13.99 14.08 10.05
C ILE A 77 13.44 12.96 9.18
N CYS A 78 12.12 12.70 9.22
CA CYS A 78 11.46 11.74 8.34
C CYS A 78 11.69 12.08 6.86
N LYS A 79 11.65 13.37 6.51
CA LYS A 79 11.94 13.82 5.14
C LYS A 79 13.39 13.59 4.76
N SER A 80 14.33 13.83 5.68
CA SER A 80 15.75 13.59 5.46
C SER A 80 16.04 12.10 5.30
N ILE A 81 15.36 11.25 6.09
CA ILE A 81 15.42 9.80 5.97
C ILE A 81 14.85 9.34 4.61
N GLU A 82 13.70 9.87 4.18
CA GLU A 82 13.16 9.61 2.83
C GLU A 82 14.21 9.91 1.76
N MET A 83 14.83 11.09 1.82
CA MET A 83 15.82 11.53 0.83
C MET A 83 17.08 10.65 0.87
N MET A 84 17.55 10.30 2.07
CA MET A 84 18.71 9.40 2.26
C MET A 84 18.47 8.05 1.59
N TYR A 85 17.28 7.46 1.75
CA TYR A 85 16.95 6.15 1.15
C TYR A 85 16.67 6.19 -0.37
N GLN A 86 16.73 7.36 -1.01
CA GLN A 86 16.81 7.46 -2.48
C GLN A 86 18.26 7.25 -2.97
N CYS A 87 18.82 6.12 -2.58
CA CYS A 87 20.18 5.67 -2.91
C CYS A 87 20.12 4.33 -3.67
N SER A 88 21.28 3.71 -3.91
CA SER A 88 21.34 2.39 -4.53
C SER A 88 20.69 1.30 -3.65
N LYS A 89 20.08 0.30 -4.30
CA LYS A 89 19.45 -0.85 -3.61
C LYS A 89 20.43 -1.57 -2.67
N LYS A 90 21.72 -1.59 -3.02
CA LYS A 90 22.79 -2.20 -2.21
C LYS A 90 22.98 -1.47 -0.88
N GLN A 91 22.95 -0.14 -0.87
CA GLN A 91 23.08 0.62 0.38
C GLN A 91 21.81 0.51 1.24
N VAL A 92 20.62 0.50 0.62
CA VAL A 92 19.37 0.25 1.38
C VAL A 92 19.41 -1.10 2.09
N ASP A 93 19.88 -2.17 1.43
CA ASP A 93 20.01 -3.50 2.05
C ASP A 93 21.00 -3.49 3.22
N LYS A 94 22.19 -2.91 3.03
CA LYS A 94 23.19 -2.76 4.11
C LYS A 94 22.63 -1.96 5.30
N SER A 95 21.95 -0.86 5.02
CA SER A 95 21.34 -0.03 6.07
C SER A 95 20.25 -0.80 6.81
N PHE A 96 19.40 -1.53 6.09
CA PHE A 96 18.37 -2.38 6.70
C PHE A 96 18.97 -3.46 7.61
N GLN A 97 20.09 -4.08 7.22
CA GLN A 97 20.79 -5.06 8.04
C GLN A 97 21.39 -4.45 9.32
N ARG A 98 21.74 -3.15 9.31
CA ARG A 98 22.33 -2.45 10.46
C ARG A 98 21.28 -1.94 11.45
N ILE A 99 20.23 -1.29 10.95
CA ILE A 99 19.26 -0.54 11.78
C ILE A 99 17.81 -0.69 11.30
N GLY A 100 17.55 -1.56 10.32
CA GLY A 100 16.25 -1.61 9.64
C GLY A 100 15.09 -1.98 10.55
N MET A 101 15.29 -2.92 11.47
CA MET A 101 14.25 -3.33 12.42
C MET A 101 13.94 -2.23 13.43
N ASP A 102 14.95 -1.70 14.10
CA ASP A 102 14.79 -0.60 15.06
C ASP A 102 14.13 0.63 14.39
N LEU A 103 14.52 0.93 13.15
CA LEU A 103 13.93 2.02 12.40
C LEU A 103 12.48 1.74 12.00
N LEU A 104 12.09 0.48 11.73
CA LEU A 104 10.69 0.12 11.50
C LEU A 104 9.85 0.26 12.77
N ASP A 105 10.39 -0.05 13.94
CA ASP A 105 9.71 0.16 15.23
C ASP A 105 9.46 1.66 15.46
N VAL A 106 10.51 2.48 15.29
CA VAL A 106 10.41 3.94 15.35
C VAL A 106 9.38 4.48 14.34
N PHE A 107 9.44 4.02 13.08
CA PHE A 107 8.46 4.41 12.06
C PHE A 107 7.04 4.01 12.43
N SER A 108 6.85 2.85 13.04
CA SER A 108 5.54 2.37 13.46
C SER A 108 4.93 3.26 14.54
N VAL A 109 5.73 3.68 15.53
CA VAL A 109 5.31 4.64 16.57
C VAL A 109 4.91 5.99 15.97
N VAL A 110 5.72 6.52 15.05
CA VAL A 110 5.42 7.80 14.39
C VAL A 110 4.17 7.68 13.52
N LEU A 111 4.04 6.64 12.69
CA LEU A 111 2.88 6.40 11.83
C LEU A 111 1.59 6.23 12.65
N SER A 112 1.61 5.36 13.67
CA SER A 112 0.48 5.14 14.59
C SER A 112 0.01 6.46 15.19
N THR A 113 0.95 7.32 15.57
CA THR A 113 0.62 8.62 16.15
C THR A 113 0.04 9.59 15.14
N GLN A 114 0.64 9.71 13.96
CA GLN A 114 0.07 10.57 12.92
C GLN A 114 -1.34 10.10 12.55
N LEU A 115 -1.57 8.79 12.43
CA LEU A 115 -2.89 8.22 12.15
C LEU A 115 -3.90 8.52 13.27
N ARG A 116 -3.54 8.35 14.54
CA ARG A 116 -4.41 8.68 15.69
C ARG A 116 -4.78 10.16 15.70
N ILE A 117 -3.81 11.04 15.43
CA ILE A 117 -4.04 12.48 15.31
C ILE A 117 -5.06 12.74 14.18
N HIS A 118 -4.85 12.18 12.98
CA HIS A 118 -5.77 12.34 11.85
C HIS A 118 -7.19 11.83 12.18
N ASN A 119 -7.32 10.65 12.80
CA ASN A 119 -8.61 10.07 13.16
C ASN A 119 -9.33 10.87 14.27
N GLY A 120 -8.60 11.35 15.27
CA GLY A 120 -9.16 12.19 16.33
C GLY A 120 -9.76 13.51 15.79
N TYR A 121 -9.12 14.11 14.78
CA TYR A 121 -9.70 15.29 14.12
C TYR A 121 -10.95 14.97 13.31
N ARG A 122 -10.95 13.83 12.60
CA ARG A 122 -12.14 13.39 11.85
C ARG A 122 -13.35 13.18 12.78
N ALA A 123 -13.16 12.52 13.91
CA ALA A 123 -14.23 12.30 14.89
C ALA A 123 -14.79 13.62 15.41
N ARG A 124 -13.94 14.62 15.69
CA ARG A 124 -14.39 15.96 16.11
C ARG A 124 -15.15 16.70 15.01
N ALA A 125 -14.66 16.64 13.77
CA ALA A 125 -15.32 17.29 12.63
C ALA A 125 -16.71 16.70 12.34
N MET A 126 -16.92 15.40 12.59
CA MET A 126 -18.22 14.74 12.41
C MET A 126 -19.21 14.97 13.56
N ASN A 127 -18.72 15.28 14.77
CA ASN A 127 -19.55 15.48 15.97
C ASN A 127 -19.90 16.94 16.26
N THR A 128 -19.41 17.90 15.46
CA THR A 128 -19.71 19.32 15.64
C THR A 128 -20.81 19.70 14.64
N ASP A 129 -21.98 20.11 15.12
CA ASP A 129 -23.01 20.71 14.27
C ASP A 129 -22.40 21.89 13.51
N ALA A 130 -22.62 21.93 12.19
CA ALA A 130 -21.94 22.80 11.23
C ALA A 130 -22.05 24.33 11.51
N GLN A 131 -22.75 24.74 12.57
CA GLN A 131 -22.97 26.13 12.96
C GLN A 131 -22.18 26.57 14.20
N GLN A 132 -21.46 25.68 14.88
CA GLN A 132 -20.62 26.03 16.03
C GLN A 132 -19.22 25.43 15.92
N LEU A 133 -18.54 25.57 14.78
CA LEU A 133 -17.10 25.43 14.78
C LEU A 133 -16.52 26.66 15.52
N PRO A 134 -15.99 26.54 16.76
CA PRO A 134 -15.14 27.60 17.28
C PRO A 134 -13.99 27.75 16.29
N ASP A 135 -13.69 28.99 15.88
CA ASP A 135 -12.65 29.38 14.93
C ASP A 135 -11.47 28.40 14.94
N LEU A 136 -11.57 27.34 14.13
CA LEU A 136 -10.50 26.38 13.94
C LEU A 136 -9.48 27.18 13.16
N PRO A 137 -8.34 27.57 13.77
CA PRO A 137 -7.53 28.64 13.21
C PRO A 137 -7.19 28.32 11.76
N HIS A 138 -7.32 29.29 10.85
CA HIS A 138 -7.01 29.12 9.42
C HIS A 138 -5.60 28.53 9.17
N SER A 139 -4.70 28.53 10.16
CA SER A 139 -3.44 27.79 10.12
C SER A 139 -3.57 26.26 10.09
N TYR A 140 -4.68 25.67 10.55
CA TYR A 140 -4.87 24.21 10.62
C TYR A 140 -5.19 23.55 9.27
N LEU A 141 -5.91 24.24 8.37
CA LEU A 141 -6.08 23.79 6.98
C LEU A 141 -4.77 23.89 6.19
N LYS A 142 -3.90 24.86 6.52
CA LYS A 142 -2.53 24.93 6.00
C LYS A 142 -1.61 23.84 6.58
N ASP A 143 -1.87 23.39 7.81
CA ASP A 143 -1.08 22.37 8.52
C ASP A 143 -1.47 20.92 8.14
N GLY A 144 -2.66 20.71 7.57
CA GLY A 144 -3.08 19.41 7.01
C GLY A 144 -2.12 18.89 5.93
N GLY A 145 -1.58 19.78 5.10
CA GLY A 145 -0.54 19.44 4.12
C GLY A 145 0.82 19.08 4.75
N ARG A 146 1.12 19.58 5.95
CA ARG A 146 2.36 19.26 6.69
C ARG A 146 2.27 17.92 7.42
N ARG A 147 1.10 17.56 7.97
CA ARG A 147 0.93 16.26 8.68
C ARG A 147 0.96 15.08 7.72
N ASP A 148 0.27 15.24 6.60
CA ASP A 148 0.36 14.31 5.48
C ASP A 148 1.80 14.17 4.93
N SER A 149 2.61 15.24 4.99
CA SER A 149 4.01 15.16 4.57
C SER A 149 4.85 14.16 5.39
N THR A 150 4.53 13.94 6.67
CA THR A 150 5.26 12.99 7.53
C THR A 150 4.89 11.55 7.16
N ILE A 151 3.59 11.24 7.06
CA ILE A 151 3.12 9.92 6.61
C ILE A 151 3.67 9.61 5.21
N LYS A 152 3.64 10.59 4.31
CA LYS A 152 4.19 10.45 2.96
C LYS A 152 5.70 10.17 2.97
N SER A 153 6.48 10.89 3.78
CA SER A 153 7.93 10.69 3.87
C SER A 153 8.25 9.29 4.42
N LEU A 154 7.55 8.87 5.47
CA LEU A 154 7.72 7.56 6.09
C LEU A 154 7.34 6.42 5.13
N THR A 155 6.18 6.50 4.50
CA THR A 155 5.76 5.47 3.53
C THR A 155 6.73 5.40 2.34
N ARG A 156 7.33 6.51 1.89
CA ARG A 156 8.38 6.48 0.86
C ARG A 156 9.71 5.88 1.34
N ALA A 157 10.12 6.15 2.58
CA ALA A 157 11.28 5.50 3.18
C ALA A 157 11.04 3.98 3.27
N ILE A 158 9.88 3.55 3.75
CA ILE A 158 9.49 2.13 3.85
C ILE A 158 9.38 1.48 2.46
N CYS A 159 8.91 2.19 1.43
CA CYS A 159 8.97 1.71 0.04
C CYS A 159 10.39 1.33 -0.36
N SER A 160 11.41 2.07 0.10
CA SER A 160 12.80 1.73 -0.20
C SER A 160 13.20 0.39 0.41
N PHE A 161 12.79 0.09 1.65
CA PHE A 161 12.98 -1.22 2.26
C PHE A 161 12.25 -2.33 1.50
N ALA A 162 11.00 -2.10 1.12
CA ALA A 162 10.21 -3.10 0.38
C ALA A 162 10.76 -3.44 -1.02
N ARG A 163 11.75 -2.71 -1.54
CA ARG A 163 12.52 -3.09 -2.76
C ARG A 163 13.55 -4.19 -2.50
N VAL A 164 13.92 -4.40 -1.24
CA VAL A 164 14.98 -5.32 -0.81
C VAL A 164 14.36 -6.62 -0.30
N LYS A 165 14.78 -7.76 -0.87
CA LYS A 165 14.19 -9.08 -0.57
C LYS A 165 14.45 -9.55 0.86
N SER A 166 15.62 -9.24 1.43
CA SER A 166 15.96 -9.51 2.83
C SER A 166 14.99 -8.78 3.77
N ALA A 167 14.69 -7.50 3.47
CA ALA A 167 13.80 -6.67 4.26
C ALA A 167 12.35 -7.13 4.21
N THR A 168 11.82 -7.53 3.06
CA THR A 168 10.39 -7.90 2.94
C THR A 168 9.99 -9.06 3.84
N THR A 169 10.89 -9.99 4.16
CA THR A 169 10.60 -11.09 5.09
C THR A 169 10.43 -10.56 6.52
N ALA A 170 11.34 -9.70 6.96
CA ALA A 170 11.28 -9.07 8.28
C ALA A 170 10.07 -8.12 8.42
N MET A 171 9.75 -7.37 7.36
CA MET A 171 8.57 -6.51 7.29
C MET A 171 7.26 -7.30 7.38
N ALA A 172 7.20 -8.51 6.84
CA ALA A 172 6.00 -9.34 6.90
C ALA A 172 5.67 -9.77 8.33
N VAL A 173 6.70 -10.02 9.14
CA VAL A 173 6.55 -10.48 10.54
C VAL A 173 6.53 -9.36 11.57
N HIS A 174 6.80 -8.12 11.15
CA HIS A 174 6.81 -6.96 12.03
C HIS A 174 5.41 -6.69 12.62
N GLY A 175 5.32 -6.67 13.95
CA GLY A 175 4.06 -6.79 14.68
C GLY A 175 2.96 -5.79 14.30
N GLN A 176 3.31 -4.52 14.05
CA GLN A 176 2.31 -3.47 13.76
C GLN A 176 2.32 -2.95 12.32
N LEU A 177 3.35 -3.24 11.52
CA LEU A 177 3.57 -2.54 10.26
C LEU A 177 2.42 -2.77 9.29
N ILE A 178 2.00 -4.02 9.12
CA ILE A 178 0.93 -4.40 8.19
C ILE A 178 -0.40 -3.75 8.58
N THR A 179 -0.72 -3.74 9.88
CA THR A 179 -1.94 -3.10 10.40
C THR A 179 -1.92 -1.58 10.18
N LEU A 180 -0.77 -0.93 10.34
CA LEU A 180 -0.62 0.50 10.05
C LEU A 180 -0.76 0.81 8.55
N LEU A 181 -0.18 -0.02 7.69
CA LEU A 181 -0.35 0.11 6.23
C LEU A 181 -1.80 -0.11 5.82
N GLU A 182 -2.48 -1.09 6.42
CA GLU A 182 -3.92 -1.31 6.23
C GLU A 182 -4.72 -0.06 6.64
N ALA A 183 -4.43 0.52 7.80
CA ALA A 183 -5.10 1.73 8.28
C ALA A 183 -4.90 2.93 7.33
N ILE A 184 -3.70 3.11 6.77
CA ILE A 184 -3.42 4.15 5.76
C ILE A 184 -4.30 3.94 4.52
N VAL A 185 -4.43 2.70 4.05
CA VAL A 185 -5.29 2.35 2.91
C VAL A 185 -6.78 2.53 3.26
N GLU A 186 -7.17 2.30 4.51
CA GLU A 186 -8.56 2.41 4.95
C GLU A 186 -9.05 3.87 5.06
N CYS A 187 -8.14 4.83 5.27
CA CYS A 187 -8.50 6.24 5.40
C CYS A 187 -9.30 6.77 4.21
N SER A 188 -10.29 7.62 4.50
CA SER A 188 -11.12 8.27 3.48
C SER A 188 -10.29 9.16 2.56
N LYS A 189 -10.75 9.29 1.30
CA LYS A 189 -10.17 10.22 0.32
C LYS A 189 -10.10 11.63 0.90
N GLY A 190 -8.95 12.29 0.74
CA GLY A 190 -8.69 13.63 1.27
C GLY A 190 -8.23 13.69 2.73
N THR A 191 -8.29 12.60 3.51
CA THR A 191 -7.74 12.56 4.88
C THR A 191 -6.25 12.29 4.89
N ILE A 192 -5.80 11.42 4.00
CA ILE A 192 -4.39 11.09 3.75
C ILE A 192 -4.14 11.31 2.25
N SER A 193 -2.92 11.71 1.88
CA SER A 193 -2.54 11.83 0.47
C SER A 193 -2.72 10.53 -0.28
N PHE A 194 -3.13 10.70 -1.53
CA PHE A 194 -3.10 9.65 -2.53
C PHE A 194 -1.73 8.92 -2.55
N GLU A 195 -0.62 9.66 -2.52
CA GLU A 195 0.72 9.09 -2.55
C GLU A 195 0.98 8.16 -1.37
N SER A 196 0.53 8.52 -0.16
CA SER A 196 0.72 7.67 1.02
C SER A 196 -0.10 6.38 0.92
N GLN A 197 -1.34 6.46 0.43
CA GLN A 197 -2.19 5.28 0.18
C GLN A 197 -1.58 4.36 -0.89
N HIS A 198 -1.14 4.94 -2.00
CA HIS A 198 -0.48 4.20 -3.07
C HIS A 198 0.82 3.55 -2.59
N ASN A 199 1.65 4.25 -1.81
CA ASN A 199 2.87 3.70 -1.22
C ASN A 199 2.55 2.54 -0.27
N ALA A 200 1.52 2.67 0.57
CA ALA A 200 1.12 1.60 1.49
C ALA A 200 0.71 0.32 0.72
N LEU A 201 -0.12 0.46 -0.32
CA LEU A 201 -0.47 -0.65 -1.21
C LEU A 201 0.76 -1.23 -1.90
N TRP A 202 1.69 -0.38 -2.35
CA TRP A 202 2.91 -0.81 -3.02
C TRP A 202 3.83 -1.60 -2.08
N ILE A 203 3.98 -1.16 -0.82
CA ILE A 203 4.71 -1.89 0.22
C ILE A 203 4.06 -3.25 0.44
N LEU A 204 2.76 -3.28 0.70
CA LEU A 204 2.01 -4.53 0.92
C LEU A 204 2.18 -5.50 -0.25
N ALA A 205 2.07 -5.02 -1.49
CA ALA A 205 2.25 -5.85 -2.68
C ALA A 205 3.66 -6.47 -2.76
N ASN A 206 4.72 -5.72 -2.44
CA ASN A 206 6.08 -6.28 -2.47
C ASN A 206 6.36 -7.23 -1.31
N VAL A 207 5.85 -6.93 -0.11
CA VAL A 207 5.99 -7.82 1.05
C VAL A 207 5.26 -9.15 0.81
N ALA A 208 4.06 -9.10 0.22
CA ALA A 208 3.23 -10.26 -0.11
C ALA A 208 3.74 -11.07 -1.31
N CYS A 209 4.79 -10.63 -2.01
CA CYS A 209 5.31 -11.35 -3.19
C CYS A 209 5.87 -12.74 -2.84
N GLY A 210 6.30 -12.97 -1.60
CA GLY A 210 6.68 -14.29 -1.09
C GLY A 210 5.49 -15.05 -0.50
N LYS A 211 5.31 -16.32 -0.88
CA LYS A 211 4.19 -17.17 -0.39
C LYS A 211 4.15 -17.24 1.15
N THR A 212 5.30 -17.42 1.80
CA THR A 212 5.40 -17.47 3.27
C THR A 212 4.99 -16.15 3.92
N ASN A 213 5.44 -15.02 3.35
CA ASN A 213 5.06 -13.69 3.83
C ASN A 213 3.57 -13.45 3.68
N ALA A 214 3.01 -13.78 2.51
CA ALA A 214 1.58 -13.67 2.24
C ALA A 214 0.75 -14.47 3.26
N LEU A 215 1.14 -15.72 3.51
CA LEU A 215 0.48 -16.58 4.50
C LEU A 215 0.55 -15.98 5.91
N TYR A 216 1.72 -15.51 6.34
CA TYR A 216 1.90 -14.90 7.65
C TYR A 216 1.03 -13.64 7.80
N ILE A 217 1.07 -12.74 6.83
CA ILE A 217 0.27 -11.51 6.81
C ILE A 217 -1.22 -11.82 6.98
N LEU A 218 -1.73 -12.79 6.22
CA LEU A 218 -3.15 -13.17 6.26
C LEU A 218 -3.54 -13.87 7.56
N SER A 219 -2.59 -14.53 8.23
CA SER A 219 -2.84 -15.15 9.54
C SER A 219 -3.04 -14.12 10.65
N THR A 220 -2.36 -12.97 10.55
CA THR A 220 -2.37 -11.91 11.56
C THR A 220 -3.34 -10.76 11.24
N ASN A 221 -3.63 -10.51 9.96
CA ASN A 221 -4.45 -9.38 9.50
C ASN A 221 -5.71 -9.85 8.76
N LYS A 222 -6.72 -10.30 9.52
CA LYS A 222 -7.95 -10.89 8.98
C LYS A 222 -8.80 -9.94 8.13
N ARG A 223 -8.67 -8.63 8.32
CA ARG A 223 -9.44 -7.59 7.60
C ARG A 223 -8.79 -7.15 6.30
N LEU A 224 -7.51 -7.49 6.08
CA LEU A 224 -6.73 -6.96 4.97
C LEU A 224 -7.35 -7.24 3.60
N ILE A 225 -7.85 -8.45 3.36
CA ILE A 225 -8.51 -8.79 2.09
C ILE A 225 -9.72 -7.89 1.85
N HIS A 226 -10.54 -7.64 2.88
CA HIS A 226 -11.68 -6.72 2.76
C HIS A 226 -11.22 -5.29 2.42
N THR A 227 -10.20 -4.79 3.10
CA THR A 227 -9.64 -3.45 2.86
C THR A 227 -9.10 -3.32 1.43
N LEU A 228 -8.38 -4.34 0.93
CA LEU A 228 -7.87 -4.38 -0.43
C LEU A 228 -8.98 -4.48 -1.47
N THR A 229 -9.99 -5.33 -1.25
CA THR A 229 -11.18 -5.42 -2.11
C THR A 229 -11.85 -4.05 -2.22
N ARG A 230 -12.07 -3.37 -1.09
CA ARG A 230 -12.68 -2.03 -1.12
C ARG A 230 -11.84 -1.03 -1.90
N ALA A 231 -10.51 -1.06 -1.76
CA ALA A 231 -9.62 -0.19 -2.53
C ALA A 231 -9.63 -0.50 -4.04
N ALA A 232 -9.77 -1.78 -4.42
CA ALA A 232 -9.86 -2.22 -5.80
C ALA A 232 -11.23 -1.97 -6.45
N SER A 233 -12.31 -1.99 -5.66
CA SER A 233 -13.69 -1.89 -6.13
C SER A 233 -14.35 -0.52 -5.89
N ASP A 234 -13.64 0.45 -5.32
CA ASP A 234 -14.17 1.79 -5.05
C ASP A 234 -14.70 2.42 -6.37
N PRO A 235 -16.01 2.77 -6.45
CA PRO A 235 -16.59 3.34 -7.66
C PRO A 235 -15.91 4.61 -8.15
N ALA A 236 -15.38 5.42 -7.23
CA ALA A 236 -14.63 6.62 -7.60
C ALA A 236 -13.21 6.29 -8.11
N ASN A 237 -12.81 5.02 -8.13
CA ASN A 237 -11.62 4.50 -8.79
C ASN A 237 -11.93 3.76 -10.10
N ILE A 238 -13.21 3.58 -10.45
CA ILE A 238 -13.64 2.88 -11.67
C ILE A 238 -13.56 3.85 -12.85
N VAL A 239 -12.88 3.42 -13.91
CA VAL A 239 -12.75 4.20 -15.13
C VAL A 239 -14.06 4.12 -15.92
N GLU A 240 -14.90 5.13 -15.77
CA GLU A 240 -16.01 5.35 -16.68
C GLU A 240 -15.56 6.20 -17.87
N GLN A 241 -15.97 5.80 -19.08
CA GLN A 241 -15.63 6.48 -20.33
C GLN A 241 -15.97 7.98 -20.31
N ASN A 242 -16.97 8.39 -19.53
CA ASN A 242 -17.48 9.76 -19.49
C ASN A 242 -16.64 10.73 -18.62
N ASN A 243 -15.72 10.24 -17.77
CA ASN A 243 -14.98 11.06 -16.81
C ASN A 243 -13.57 11.50 -17.25
N LEU A 244 -13.09 11.04 -18.42
CA LEU A 244 -11.71 11.27 -18.88
C LEU A 244 -11.46 12.69 -19.40
N ASN A 245 -12.52 13.39 -19.83
CA ASN A 245 -12.42 14.72 -20.41
C ASN A 245 -12.40 15.84 -19.36
N THR A 246 -12.89 15.58 -18.14
CA THR A 246 -13.12 16.62 -17.12
C THR A 246 -12.05 16.65 -16.02
N CYS A 247 -11.36 15.55 -15.70
CA CYS A 247 -10.24 15.61 -14.74
C CYS A 247 -9.22 14.45 -14.85
N ARG A 248 -8.25 14.60 -15.77
CA ARG A 248 -7.22 13.57 -16.05
C ARG A 248 -6.35 13.20 -14.84
N SER A 249 -6.05 14.14 -13.94
CA SER A 249 -5.15 13.90 -12.80
C SER A 249 -5.81 13.04 -11.72
N HIS A 250 -7.05 13.35 -11.32
CA HIS A 250 -7.77 12.58 -10.32
C HIS A 250 -8.14 11.18 -10.83
N CYS A 251 -8.54 11.07 -12.10
CA CYS A 251 -8.78 9.76 -12.72
C CYS A 251 -7.50 8.91 -12.70
N PHE A 252 -6.35 9.46 -13.09
CA PHE A 252 -5.10 8.69 -13.10
C PHE A 252 -4.70 8.20 -11.71
N GLN A 253 -4.81 9.04 -10.68
CA GLN A 253 -4.56 8.64 -9.30
C GLN A 253 -5.46 7.46 -8.89
N ALA A 254 -6.76 7.59 -9.08
CA ALA A 254 -7.73 6.57 -8.69
C ALA A 254 -7.41 5.19 -9.32
N VAL A 255 -7.07 5.18 -10.61
CA VAL A 255 -6.69 3.97 -11.35
C VAL A 255 -5.36 3.38 -10.85
N GLN A 256 -4.39 4.21 -10.44
CA GLN A 256 -3.13 3.74 -9.88
C GLN A 256 -3.32 3.01 -8.54
N VAL A 257 -4.24 3.48 -7.70
CA VAL A 257 -4.62 2.77 -6.46
C VAL A 257 -5.29 1.45 -6.78
N GLN A 258 -6.28 1.44 -7.69
CA GLN A 258 -6.94 0.20 -8.11
C GLN A 258 -5.93 -0.82 -8.65
N ARG A 259 -5.02 -0.39 -9.54
CA ARG A 259 -3.95 -1.23 -10.08
C ARG A 259 -3.12 -1.86 -8.97
N THR A 260 -2.67 -1.06 -8.00
CA THR A 260 -1.76 -1.53 -6.95
C THR A 260 -2.48 -2.42 -5.94
N ALA A 261 -3.74 -2.13 -5.63
CA ALA A 261 -4.61 -3.01 -4.84
C ALA A 261 -4.80 -4.37 -5.52
N LEU A 262 -5.09 -4.40 -6.83
CA LEU A 262 -5.22 -5.66 -7.59
C LEU A 262 -3.91 -6.45 -7.64
N ARG A 263 -2.75 -5.78 -7.80
CA ARG A 263 -1.44 -6.44 -7.69
C ARG A 263 -1.27 -7.09 -6.31
N CYS A 264 -1.71 -6.41 -5.25
CA CYS A 264 -1.66 -6.93 -3.89
C CYS A 264 -2.57 -8.16 -3.73
N ILE A 265 -3.82 -8.07 -4.19
CA ILE A 265 -4.80 -9.17 -4.20
C ILE A 265 -4.28 -10.36 -4.99
N LEU A 266 -3.66 -10.14 -6.15
CA LEU A 266 -3.03 -11.20 -6.95
C LEU A 266 -1.96 -11.96 -6.16
N ASN A 267 -1.13 -11.27 -5.39
CA ASN A 267 -0.11 -11.92 -4.58
C ASN A 267 -0.73 -12.76 -3.44
N PHE A 268 -1.85 -12.32 -2.88
CA PHE A 268 -2.57 -13.07 -1.85
C PHE A 268 -3.44 -14.21 -2.40
N SER A 269 -3.89 -14.16 -3.66
CA SER A 269 -4.78 -15.17 -4.23
C SER A 269 -4.13 -16.54 -4.43
N PHE A 270 -2.81 -16.64 -4.28
CA PHE A 270 -2.09 -17.92 -4.20
C PHE A 270 -2.24 -18.63 -2.84
N VAL A 271 -2.79 -17.96 -1.82
CA VAL A 271 -3.06 -18.53 -0.50
C VAL A 271 -4.52 -18.96 -0.45
N GLU A 272 -4.75 -20.28 -0.30
CA GLU A 272 -6.09 -20.88 -0.38
C GLU A 272 -7.11 -20.21 0.55
N LYS A 273 -6.76 -19.99 1.82
CA LYS A 273 -7.62 -19.29 2.77
C LYS A 273 -8.04 -17.88 2.32
N ALA A 274 -7.16 -17.15 1.63
CA ALA A 274 -7.52 -15.84 1.09
C ALA A 274 -8.36 -15.97 -0.18
N ALA A 275 -8.12 -16.98 -1.01
CA ALA A 275 -8.95 -17.27 -2.16
C ALA A 275 -10.40 -17.55 -1.75
N ASP A 276 -10.62 -18.35 -0.70
CA ASP A 276 -11.96 -18.62 -0.16
C ASP A 276 -12.68 -17.34 0.27
N GLN A 277 -11.97 -16.45 0.98
CA GLN A 277 -12.49 -15.14 1.39
C GLN A 277 -12.81 -14.23 0.20
N MET A 278 -12.01 -14.29 -0.88
CA MET A 278 -12.24 -13.49 -2.09
C MET A 278 -13.45 -14.00 -2.87
N VAL A 279 -13.57 -15.31 -3.08
CA VAL A 279 -14.67 -15.91 -3.88
C VAL A 279 -16.02 -15.75 -3.17
N SER A 280 -16.04 -15.79 -1.84
CA SER A 280 -17.26 -15.59 -1.05
C SER A 280 -17.81 -14.16 -1.11
N ARG A 281 -17.11 -13.22 -1.75
CA ARG A 281 -17.46 -11.80 -1.79
C ARG A 281 -18.03 -11.40 -3.15
N GLY A 282 -19.35 -11.25 -3.21
CA GLY A 282 -20.02 -10.84 -4.44
C GLY A 282 -19.61 -9.44 -4.94
N ASP A 283 -19.32 -8.51 -4.04
CA ASP A 283 -18.81 -7.16 -4.38
C ASP A 283 -17.44 -7.21 -5.09
N PHE A 284 -16.57 -8.12 -4.64
CA PHE A 284 -15.28 -8.38 -5.27
C PHE A 284 -15.44 -8.99 -6.66
N LEU A 285 -16.24 -10.06 -6.79
CA LEU A 285 -16.45 -10.74 -8.06
C LEU A 285 -17.11 -9.82 -9.11
N SER A 286 -18.09 -9.02 -8.69
CA SER A 286 -18.71 -8.00 -9.56
C SER A 286 -17.71 -6.98 -10.07
N ALA A 287 -16.83 -6.46 -9.21
CA ALA A 287 -15.80 -5.51 -9.62
C ALA A 287 -14.78 -6.14 -10.58
N ILE A 288 -14.35 -7.39 -10.34
CA ILE A 288 -13.45 -8.10 -11.26
C ILE A 288 -14.14 -8.32 -12.61
N CYS A 289 -15.40 -8.74 -12.64
CA CYS A 289 -16.16 -8.91 -13.88
C CYS A 289 -16.22 -7.61 -14.68
N GLN A 290 -16.52 -6.48 -14.02
CA GLN A 290 -16.54 -5.16 -14.65
C GLN A 290 -15.18 -4.78 -15.25
N ILE A 291 -14.09 -5.02 -14.51
CA ILE A 291 -12.72 -4.76 -14.99
C ILE A 291 -12.37 -5.62 -16.21
N LEU A 292 -12.74 -6.90 -16.20
CA LEU A 292 -12.47 -7.83 -17.31
C LEU A 292 -13.16 -7.38 -18.61
N THR A 293 -14.35 -6.79 -18.49
CA THR A 293 -15.12 -6.27 -19.62
C THR A 293 -14.74 -4.84 -20.04
N LEU A 294 -13.87 -4.16 -19.29
CA LEU A 294 -13.50 -2.77 -19.57
C LEU A 294 -12.85 -2.65 -20.96
N PRO A 295 -13.32 -1.79 -21.87
CA PRO A 295 -12.68 -1.64 -23.19
C PRO A 295 -11.32 -0.93 -23.05
N THR A 296 -10.30 -1.39 -23.77
CA THR A 296 -8.95 -0.77 -23.80
C THR A 296 -8.79 0.25 -24.92
N GLU A 297 -9.57 0.11 -26.01
CA GLU A 297 -9.57 0.99 -27.19
C GLU A 297 -9.66 2.48 -26.87
N PRO A 298 -10.59 2.94 -25.99
CA PRO A 298 -10.75 4.37 -25.70
C PRO A 298 -9.50 5.03 -25.11
N PHE A 299 -8.58 4.22 -24.58
CA PHE A 299 -7.41 4.70 -23.87
C PHE A 299 -6.14 4.65 -24.70
N ARG A 300 -6.15 4.04 -25.89
CA ARG A 300 -4.92 3.84 -26.71
C ARG A 300 -4.10 5.11 -26.92
N ASN A 301 -4.77 6.26 -27.07
CA ASN A 301 -4.13 7.55 -27.28
C ASN A 301 -3.54 8.16 -25.99
N SER A 302 -3.86 7.62 -24.82
CA SER A 302 -3.36 8.04 -23.51
C SER A 302 -2.38 7.00 -22.97
N GLY A 303 -1.20 6.88 -23.60
CA GLY A 303 -0.25 5.78 -23.39
C GLY A 303 -0.09 5.31 -21.93
N ARG A 304 0.12 6.24 -20.98
CA ARG A 304 0.22 5.91 -19.55
C ARG A 304 -1.05 5.33 -18.93
N ILE A 305 -2.23 5.86 -19.29
CA ILE A 305 -3.52 5.34 -18.77
C ILE A 305 -3.79 3.97 -19.40
N HIS A 306 -3.53 3.82 -20.70
CA HIS A 306 -3.66 2.55 -21.39
C HIS A 306 -2.82 1.44 -20.74
N GLU A 307 -1.53 1.70 -20.49
CA GLU A 307 -0.63 0.75 -19.81
C GLU A 307 -1.16 0.31 -18.45
N VAL A 308 -1.67 1.26 -17.66
CA VAL A 308 -2.21 0.97 -16.32
C VAL A 308 -3.47 0.12 -16.42
N ILE A 309 -4.36 0.39 -17.38
CA ILE A 309 -5.57 -0.41 -17.62
C ILE A 309 -5.22 -1.83 -18.08
N VAL A 310 -4.25 -1.98 -18.98
CA VAL A 310 -3.76 -3.29 -19.40
C VAL A 310 -3.21 -4.07 -18.19
N GLN A 311 -2.42 -3.43 -17.33
CA GLN A 311 -1.93 -4.05 -16.09
C GLN A 311 -3.07 -4.44 -15.14
N ILE A 312 -4.09 -3.60 -14.99
CA ILE A 312 -5.30 -3.91 -14.21
C ILE A 312 -5.95 -5.20 -14.74
N LYS A 313 -6.14 -5.33 -16.06
CA LYS A 313 -6.68 -6.56 -16.67
C LYS A 313 -5.78 -7.78 -16.46
N HIS A 314 -4.46 -7.60 -16.57
CA HIS A 314 -3.48 -8.68 -16.32
C HIS A 314 -3.56 -9.20 -14.88
N TYR A 315 -3.72 -8.29 -13.91
CA TYR A 315 -3.89 -8.66 -12.52
C TYR A 315 -5.24 -9.32 -12.28
N SER A 316 -6.34 -8.75 -12.77
CA SER A 316 -7.68 -9.33 -12.62
C SER A 316 -7.81 -10.72 -13.22
N THR A 317 -7.33 -10.94 -14.44
CA THR A 317 -7.29 -12.28 -15.04
C THR A 317 -6.36 -13.23 -14.29
N GLY A 318 -5.24 -12.74 -13.76
CA GLY A 318 -4.35 -13.52 -12.90
C GLY A 318 -5.02 -13.96 -11.60
N ILE A 319 -5.79 -13.07 -10.97
CA ILE A 319 -6.56 -13.37 -9.78
C ILE A 319 -7.57 -14.48 -10.11
N MET A 320 -8.39 -14.30 -11.15
CA MET A 320 -9.38 -15.31 -11.53
C MET A 320 -8.75 -16.67 -11.85
N TYR A 321 -7.61 -16.67 -12.53
CA TYR A 321 -6.84 -17.89 -12.78
C TYR A 321 -6.47 -18.59 -11.46
N ASN A 322 -5.85 -17.87 -10.52
CA ASN A 322 -5.48 -18.41 -9.22
C ASN A 322 -6.68 -18.96 -8.45
N LEU A 323 -7.79 -18.20 -8.41
CA LEU A 323 -9.01 -18.61 -7.71
C LEU A 323 -9.62 -19.88 -8.34
N SER A 324 -9.65 -19.98 -9.67
CA SER A 324 -10.15 -21.17 -10.38
C SER A 324 -9.24 -22.40 -10.21
N ASN A 325 -7.97 -22.18 -9.90
CA ASN A 325 -6.97 -23.23 -9.72
C ASN A 325 -6.86 -23.70 -8.25
N THR A 326 -7.73 -23.21 -7.37
CA THR A 326 -7.81 -23.70 -5.99
C THR A 326 -8.33 -25.14 -5.94
N SER A 327 -7.92 -25.89 -4.91
CA SER A 327 -8.44 -27.24 -4.63
C SER A 327 -9.92 -27.22 -4.24
N SER A 328 -10.38 -26.15 -3.58
CA SER A 328 -11.75 -25.98 -3.13
C SER A 328 -12.77 -26.10 -4.28
N ASP A 329 -13.68 -27.06 -4.17
CA ASP A 329 -14.79 -27.25 -5.11
C ASP A 329 -15.88 -26.21 -4.91
N LEU A 330 -16.12 -25.80 -3.66
CA LEU A 330 -17.03 -24.69 -3.32
C LEU A 330 -16.62 -23.41 -4.05
N ASN A 331 -15.31 -23.10 -4.12
CA ASN A 331 -14.85 -21.91 -4.85
C ASN A 331 -15.19 -21.99 -6.34
N LYS A 332 -15.02 -23.16 -6.95
CA LYS A 332 -15.30 -23.35 -8.38
C LYS A 332 -16.80 -23.24 -8.65
N GLU A 333 -17.63 -23.80 -7.77
CA GLU A 333 -19.09 -23.68 -7.82
C GLU A 333 -19.54 -22.21 -7.70
N LEU A 334 -19.04 -21.49 -6.70
CA LEU A 334 -19.35 -20.07 -6.50
C LEU A 334 -18.91 -19.22 -7.70
N LEU A 335 -17.71 -19.45 -8.24
CA LEU A 335 -17.22 -18.74 -9.43
C LEU A 335 -18.06 -19.04 -10.67
N TYR A 336 -18.45 -20.30 -10.88
CA TYR A 336 -19.22 -20.72 -12.04
C TYR A 336 -20.68 -20.22 -11.97
N GLY A 337 -21.29 -20.29 -10.78
CA GLY A 337 -22.67 -19.90 -10.52
C GLY A 337 -22.88 -18.40 -10.31
N PHE A 338 -21.81 -17.62 -10.12
CA PHE A 338 -21.89 -16.19 -9.80
C PHE A 338 -22.76 -15.43 -10.81
N GLU A 339 -23.83 -14.81 -10.31
CA GLU A 339 -24.81 -14.02 -11.08
C GLU A 339 -25.17 -14.67 -12.43
N GLN A 340 -25.62 -15.92 -12.39
CA GLN A 340 -26.06 -16.68 -13.58
C GLN A 340 -24.93 -16.85 -14.62
N GLY A 341 -23.69 -17.04 -14.16
CA GLY A 341 -22.54 -17.29 -15.02
C GLY A 341 -21.86 -16.02 -15.54
N ARG A 342 -22.08 -14.87 -14.89
CA ARG A 342 -21.46 -13.59 -15.27
C ARG A 342 -19.93 -13.68 -15.36
N VAL A 343 -19.28 -14.42 -14.45
CA VAL A 343 -17.83 -14.67 -14.50
C VAL A 343 -17.40 -15.30 -15.83
N MET A 344 -18.12 -16.33 -16.29
CA MET A 344 -17.80 -17.01 -17.55
C MET A 344 -17.98 -16.08 -18.75
N LEU A 345 -19.03 -15.25 -18.76
CA LEU A 345 -19.26 -14.26 -19.80
C LEU A 345 -18.13 -13.21 -19.82
N SER A 346 -17.77 -12.65 -18.67
CA SER A 346 -16.68 -11.66 -18.58
C SER A 346 -15.31 -12.24 -18.97
N LEU A 347 -15.03 -13.50 -18.65
CA LEU A 347 -13.81 -14.18 -19.07
C LEU A 347 -13.78 -14.43 -20.59
N ARG A 348 -14.92 -14.78 -21.19
CA ARG A 348 -15.05 -14.90 -22.64
C ARG A 348 -14.77 -13.56 -23.33
N ASP A 349 -15.32 -12.47 -22.82
CA ASP A 349 -15.11 -11.13 -23.37
C ASP A 349 -13.64 -10.70 -23.20
N ALA A 350 -13.02 -11.01 -22.06
CA ALA A 350 -11.58 -10.80 -21.85
C ALA A 350 -10.72 -11.63 -22.80
N ALA A 351 -11.12 -12.87 -23.12
CA ALA A 351 -10.43 -13.73 -24.07
C ALA A 351 -10.44 -13.19 -25.50
N ASN A 352 -11.43 -12.36 -25.84
CA ASN A 352 -11.57 -11.74 -27.15
C ASN A 352 -10.90 -10.35 -27.25
N ASN A 353 -10.27 -9.85 -26.18
CA ASN A 353 -9.78 -8.46 -26.06
C ASN A 353 -8.37 -8.21 -26.67
N GLY A 354 -7.84 -9.14 -27.46
CA GLY A 354 -6.58 -8.97 -28.22
C GLY A 354 -5.26 -9.04 -27.44
N ASP A 355 -5.25 -8.86 -26.11
CA ASP A 355 -4.05 -9.05 -25.29
C ASP A 355 -3.79 -10.55 -25.03
N ALA A 356 -2.66 -11.06 -25.53
CA ALA A 356 -2.34 -12.48 -25.48
C ALA A 356 -2.18 -13.06 -24.05
N VAL A 357 -1.76 -12.24 -23.09
CA VAL A 357 -1.59 -12.68 -21.68
C VAL A 357 -2.96 -12.80 -21.01
N VAL A 358 -3.82 -11.80 -21.19
CA VAL A 358 -5.22 -11.80 -20.75
C VAL A 358 -5.95 -12.98 -21.37
N GLN A 359 -5.82 -13.17 -22.69
CA GLN A 359 -6.50 -14.24 -23.42
C GLN A 359 -6.13 -15.62 -22.91
N ARG A 360 -4.83 -15.88 -22.72
CA ARG A 360 -4.35 -17.17 -22.22
C ARG A 360 -4.88 -17.47 -20.82
N LYS A 361 -4.79 -16.50 -19.91
CA LYS A 361 -5.26 -16.64 -18.53
C LYS A 361 -6.78 -16.82 -18.47
N ALA A 362 -7.53 -16.02 -19.23
CA ALA A 362 -8.99 -16.12 -19.28
C ALA A 362 -9.44 -17.49 -19.83
N THR A 363 -8.83 -17.95 -20.92
CA THR A 363 -9.10 -19.28 -21.50
C THR A 363 -8.79 -20.40 -20.51
N SER A 364 -7.64 -20.33 -19.83
CA SER A 364 -7.24 -21.32 -18.82
C SER A 364 -8.20 -21.32 -17.62
N THR A 365 -8.63 -20.14 -17.18
CA THR A 365 -9.62 -19.97 -16.09
C THR A 365 -10.94 -20.62 -16.48
N MET A 366 -11.46 -20.35 -17.68
CA MET A 366 -12.69 -20.98 -18.18
C MET A 366 -12.55 -22.50 -18.26
N ALA A 367 -11.42 -23.01 -18.76
CA ALA A 367 -11.16 -24.45 -18.84
C ALA A 367 -11.16 -25.11 -17.45
N ASN A 368 -10.55 -24.48 -16.44
CA ASN A 368 -10.56 -24.96 -15.06
C ASN A 368 -11.99 -25.08 -14.51
N LEU A 369 -12.81 -24.04 -14.71
CA LEU A 369 -14.21 -24.01 -14.24
C LEU A 369 -15.09 -25.03 -14.99
N ILE A 370 -14.92 -25.19 -16.31
CA ILE A 370 -15.67 -26.16 -17.11
C ILE A 370 -15.31 -27.60 -16.71
N ARG A 371 -14.02 -27.88 -16.49
CA ARG A 371 -13.56 -29.21 -16.07
C ARG A 371 -14.19 -29.63 -14.76
N PHE A 372 -14.35 -28.70 -13.81
CA PHE A 372 -15.04 -28.94 -12.55
C PHE A 372 -16.51 -29.30 -12.78
N ASN A 373 -17.24 -28.49 -13.56
CA ASN A 373 -18.67 -28.72 -13.79
C ASN A 373 -18.94 -30.09 -14.47
N ARG A 374 -18.08 -30.52 -15.39
CA ARG A 374 -18.20 -31.85 -16.02
C ARG A 374 -18.05 -33.03 -15.05
N ILE A 375 -17.39 -32.85 -13.91
CA ILE A 375 -17.25 -33.89 -12.87
C ILE A 375 -18.53 -33.97 -12.02
N GLN A 376 -19.23 -32.86 -11.81
CA GLN A 376 -20.50 -32.84 -11.06
C GLN A 376 -21.72 -33.22 -11.91
N VAL A 377 -21.65 -33.09 -13.24
CA VAL A 377 -22.67 -33.59 -14.19
C VAL A 377 -22.45 -35.09 -14.52
N VAL A 378 -21.83 -35.85 -13.61
CA VAL A 378 -21.99 -37.31 -13.60
C VAL A 378 -23.38 -37.59 -13.03
N TRP A 379 -24.34 -37.62 -13.95
CA TRP A 379 -25.68 -38.19 -13.91
C TRP A 379 -26.10 -38.83 -12.57
N PRO A 380 -27.28 -38.47 -12.02
CA PRO A 380 -28.01 -39.41 -11.18
C PRO A 380 -28.13 -40.69 -12.00
N ARG A 381 -27.50 -41.77 -11.55
CA ARG A 381 -27.95 -43.09 -11.94
C ARG A 381 -29.39 -43.17 -11.43
N TYR A 382 -30.34 -42.94 -12.32
CA TYR A 382 -31.70 -43.40 -12.14
C TYR A 382 -31.60 -44.89 -11.80
N GLY A 383 -31.80 -45.19 -10.52
CA GLY A 383 -32.13 -46.50 -9.99
C GLY A 383 -33.55 -46.43 -9.50
#